data_AF-A0A536AU71-F1
#
_entry.id   AF-A0A536AU71-F1
#
_cell.length_a   1.000
_cell.length_b   1.000
_cell.length_c   1.000
_cell.angle_alpha   90.00
_cell.angle_beta   90.00
_cell.angle_gamma   90.00
#
_symmetry.space_group_name_H-M   'P 1'
#
loop_
_entity.id
_entity.type
_entity.pdbx_description
1 polymer ?
#
loop_
_entity_poly.entity_id
_entity_poly.type
_entity_poly.pdbx_seq_one_letter_code
_entity_poly.pdbx_strand_id
1 'polypeptide(L)'
;MPHKDPEQRRAYGRAWMRRNPERAREAMRRWRATHRLEHRTAADEWDATHPESASARRNRYRQNHPEVRRVIWQLRRARLAGSPGKYTAQEWKDLVERSGGRCTYCDEVGILQPDHRIPLARGGTNLIENILPACGPCNRRKHTMTETEY
;
A
#
# COMPACT_ATOMS: atom_id res chain seq x y z
N MET A 1 38.81 6.55 -17.06
CA MET A 1 37.67 7.40 -17.48
C MET A 1 38.12 8.19 -18.71
N PRO A 2 37.46 8.05 -19.87
CA PRO A 2 38.01 8.47 -21.16
C PRO A 2 38.07 9.99 -21.44
N HIS A 3 37.52 10.84 -20.56
CA HIS A 3 37.51 12.30 -20.74
C HIS A 3 37.96 13.02 -19.46
N LYS A 4 38.76 14.09 -19.60
CA LYS A 4 39.20 14.94 -18.47
C LYS A 4 38.15 16.00 -18.12
N ASP A 5 37.45 16.54 -19.12
CA ASP A 5 36.42 17.56 -18.96
C ASP A 5 35.16 17.00 -18.25
N PRO A 6 34.64 17.67 -17.20
CA PRO A 6 33.46 17.21 -16.45
C PRO A 6 32.18 17.10 -17.29
N GLU A 7 31.96 17.99 -18.26
CA GLU A 7 30.75 17.99 -19.07
C GLU A 7 30.77 16.83 -20.08
N GLN A 8 31.92 16.62 -20.74
CA GLN A 8 32.15 15.48 -21.63
C GLN A 8 31.99 14.14 -20.90
N ARG A 9 32.45 14.04 -19.64
CA ARG A 9 32.23 12.85 -18.80
C ARG A 9 30.74 12.59 -18.54
N ARG A 10 29.96 13.63 -18.22
CA ARG A 10 28.50 13.50 -18.02
C ARG A 10 27.80 13.11 -19.31
N ALA A 11 28.18 13.71 -20.44
CA ALA A 11 27.64 13.38 -21.75
C ALA A 11 27.93 11.92 -22.13
N TYR A 12 29.17 11.47 -21.94
CA TYR A 12 29.57 10.07 -22.13
C TYR A 12 28.76 9.13 -21.24
N GLY A 13 28.60 9.44 -19.95
CA GLY A 13 27.77 8.64 -19.03
C GLY A 13 26.31 8.54 -19.47
N ARG A 14 25.70 9.64 -19.91
CA ARG A 14 24.32 9.65 -20.47
C ARG A 14 24.22 8.78 -21.73
N ALA A 15 25.17 8.92 -22.64
CA ALA A 15 25.21 8.12 -23.87
C ALA A 15 25.40 6.62 -23.57
N TRP A 16 26.26 6.28 -22.61
CA TRP A 16 26.49 4.91 -22.18
C TRP A 16 25.23 4.29 -21.55
N MET A 17 24.55 5.01 -20.66
CA MET A 17 23.30 4.54 -20.04
C MET A 17 22.19 4.31 -21.08
N ARG A 18 22.10 5.17 -22.11
CA ARG A 18 21.14 5.01 -23.20
C ARG A 18 21.43 3.76 -24.04
N ARG A 19 22.71 3.48 -24.31
CA ARG A 19 23.16 2.30 -25.07
C ARG A 19 23.12 1.01 -24.24
N ASN A 20 23.18 1.10 -22.91
CA ASN A 20 23.25 -0.04 -21.98
C ASN A 20 22.16 0.06 -20.89
N PRO A 21 20.87 0.10 -21.25
CA PRO A 21 19.80 0.42 -20.31
C PRO A 21 19.67 -0.62 -19.19
N GLU A 22 19.85 -1.90 -19.48
CA GLU A 22 19.75 -2.96 -18.47
C GLU A 22 20.90 -2.91 -17.46
N ARG A 23 22.14 -2.81 -17.96
CA ARG A 23 23.34 -2.68 -17.10
C ARG A 23 23.29 -1.44 -16.23
N ALA A 24 22.79 -0.32 -16.77
CA ALA A 24 22.59 0.90 -16.00
C ALA A 24 21.54 0.74 -14.89
N ARG A 25 20.40 0.10 -15.19
CA ARG A 25 19.37 -0.20 -14.19
C ARG A 25 19.88 -1.13 -13.10
N GLU A 26 20.64 -2.17 -13.47
CA GLU A 26 21.20 -3.12 -12.51
C GLU A 26 22.24 -2.45 -11.61
N ALA A 27 23.16 -1.67 -12.18
CA ALA A 27 24.13 -0.91 -11.40
C ALA A 27 23.44 0.06 -10.43
N MET A 28 22.39 0.76 -10.88
CA MET A 28 21.61 1.64 -10.01
C MET A 28 20.84 0.87 -8.93
N ARG A 29 20.32 -0.32 -9.24
CA ARG A 29 19.66 -1.18 -8.25
C ARG A 29 20.64 -1.63 -7.16
N ARG A 30 21.84 -2.09 -7.55
CA ARG A 30 22.90 -2.48 -6.60
C ARG A 30 23.32 -1.31 -5.73
N TRP A 31 23.55 -0.15 -6.33
CA TRP A 31 23.90 1.07 -5.60
C TRP A 31 22.83 1.48 -4.59
N ARG A 32 21.54 1.47 -4.98
CA ARG A 32 20.42 1.76 -4.06
C ARG A 32 20.29 0.74 -2.93
N ALA A 33 20.63 -0.52 -3.17
CA ALA A 33 20.59 -1.55 -2.14
C ALA A 33 21.68 -1.31 -1.09
N THR A 34 22.89 -0.94 -1.51
CA THR A 34 24.02 -0.69 -0.61
C THR A 34 23.98 0.69 0.07
N HIS A 35 23.29 1.67 -0.52
CA HIS A 35 23.17 3.04 0.01
C HIS A 35 21.72 3.37 0.41
N ARG A 36 20.97 2.35 0.84
CA ARG A 36 19.53 2.46 1.13
C ARG A 36 19.21 3.53 2.17
N LEU A 37 20.04 3.63 3.21
CA LEU A 37 19.82 4.59 4.31
C LEU A 37 20.04 6.02 3.85
N GLU A 38 21.17 6.32 3.22
CA GLU A 38 21.52 7.66 2.71
C GLU A 38 20.48 8.18 1.70
N HIS A 39 20.00 7.31 0.81
CA HIS A 39 18.95 7.71 -0.13
C HIS A 39 17.61 7.96 0.58
N ARG A 40 17.31 7.22 1.65
CA ARG A 40 16.09 7.46 2.44
C ARG A 40 16.20 8.79 3.18
N THR A 41 17.32 9.05 3.85
CA THR A 41 17.53 10.29 4.61
C THR A 41 17.49 11.52 3.70
N ALA A 42 18.15 11.48 2.54
CA ALA A 42 18.10 12.59 1.58
C ALA A 42 16.67 12.86 1.06
N ALA A 43 15.86 11.81 0.84
CA ALA A 43 14.47 11.96 0.44
C ALA A 43 13.61 12.54 1.57
N ASP A 44 13.83 12.10 2.80
CA ASP A 44 13.14 12.59 4.00
C ASP A 44 13.49 14.07 4.26
N GLU A 45 14.76 14.46 4.14
CA GLU A 45 15.25 15.83 4.26
C GLU A 45 14.67 16.75 3.18
N TRP A 46 14.61 16.27 1.93
CA TRP A 46 13.98 17.02 0.84
C TRP A 46 12.48 17.22 1.10
N ASP A 47 11.77 16.18 1.52
CA ASP A 47 10.34 16.26 1.85
C ASP A 47 10.06 17.21 3.02
N ALA A 48 10.96 17.25 4.02
CA ALA A 48 10.85 18.15 5.17
C ALA A 48 11.06 19.63 4.77
N THR A 49 11.97 19.88 3.84
CA THR A 49 12.26 21.24 3.32
C THR A 49 11.31 21.68 2.21
N HIS A 50 10.57 20.75 1.58
CA HIS A 50 9.61 21.02 0.50
C HIS A 50 8.21 20.43 0.82
N PRO A 51 7.58 20.83 1.93
CA PRO A 51 6.37 20.19 2.43
C PRO A 51 5.18 20.27 1.45
N GLU A 52 5.06 21.37 0.70
CA GLU A 52 4.01 21.55 -0.30
C GLU A 52 4.17 20.58 -1.47
N SER A 53 5.39 20.44 -2.00
CA SER A 53 5.66 19.52 -3.11
C SER A 53 5.48 18.07 -2.68
N ALA A 54 5.94 17.72 -1.47
CA ALA A 54 5.73 16.40 -0.89
C ALA A 54 4.23 16.12 -0.68
N SER A 55 3.47 17.09 -0.20
CA SER A 55 2.00 17.01 -0.06
C SER A 55 1.31 16.83 -1.40
N ALA A 56 1.63 17.65 -2.40
CA ALA A 56 1.09 17.57 -3.75
C ALA A 56 1.39 16.21 -4.40
N ARG A 57 2.60 15.68 -4.22
CA ARG A 57 2.99 14.33 -4.68
C ARG A 57 2.15 13.25 -4.00
N ARG A 58 2.01 13.28 -2.67
CA ARG A 58 1.16 12.33 -1.91
C ARG A 58 -0.31 12.42 -2.31
N ASN A 59 -0.83 13.62 -2.54
CA ASN A 59 -2.22 13.84 -2.95
C ASN A 59 -2.47 13.31 -4.37
N ARG A 60 -1.58 13.60 -5.32
CA ARG A 60 -1.64 13.05 -6.69
C ARG A 60 -1.62 11.54 -6.69
N TYR A 61 -0.76 10.92 -5.87
CA TYR A 61 -0.75 9.47 -5.69
C TYR A 61 -2.09 8.96 -5.18
N ARG A 62 -2.64 9.54 -4.09
CA ARG A 62 -3.96 9.13 -3.56
C ARG A 62 -5.11 9.33 -4.55
N GLN A 63 -5.06 10.36 -5.40
CA GLN A 63 -6.07 10.59 -6.44
C GLN A 63 -6.02 9.50 -7.53
N ASN A 64 -4.83 9.11 -7.95
CA ASN A 64 -4.63 8.08 -8.98
C ASN A 64 -4.75 6.64 -8.46
N HIS A 65 -4.77 6.45 -7.14
CA HIS A 65 -4.84 5.16 -6.46
C HIS A 65 -6.05 5.10 -5.50
N PRO A 66 -7.30 5.04 -6.03
CA PRO A 66 -8.51 5.04 -5.21
C PRO A 66 -8.59 3.85 -4.23
N GLU A 67 -7.98 2.71 -4.55
CA GLU A 67 -7.84 1.54 -3.69
C GLU A 67 -7.10 1.88 -2.39
N VAL A 68 -6.07 2.72 -2.46
CA VAL A 68 -5.31 3.17 -1.29
C VAL A 68 -6.15 4.09 -0.41
N ARG A 69 -6.98 4.96 -1.00
CA ARG A 69 -7.89 5.83 -0.24
C ARG A 69 -8.86 5.01 0.60
N ARG A 70 -9.38 3.91 0.05
CA ARG A 70 -10.29 3.00 0.77
C ARG A 70 -9.61 2.38 1.98
N VAL A 71 -8.39 1.88 1.84
CA VAL A 71 -7.61 1.30 2.95
C VAL A 71 -7.35 2.36 4.03
N ILE A 72 -6.89 3.56 3.64
CA ILE A 72 -6.66 4.68 4.57
C ILE A 72 -7.94 5.02 5.34
N TRP A 73 -9.09 5.05 4.66
CA TRP A 73 -10.38 5.33 5.29
C TRP A 73 -10.78 4.23 6.28
N GLN A 74 -10.61 2.95 5.94
CA GLN A 74 -10.87 1.83 6.85
C GLN A 74 -9.98 1.89 8.11
N LEU A 75 -8.67 2.12 7.94
CA LEU A 75 -7.74 2.28 9.06
C LEU A 75 -8.09 3.49 9.93
N ARG A 76 -8.48 4.61 9.32
CA ARG A 76 -8.96 5.79 10.04
C ARG A 76 -10.23 5.47 10.84
N ARG A 77 -11.18 4.74 10.27
CA ARG A 77 -12.41 4.33 10.97
C ARG A 77 -12.11 3.46 12.18
N ALA A 78 -11.25 2.46 12.03
CA ALA A 78 -10.83 1.60 13.14
C ALA A 78 -10.18 2.43 14.25
N ARG A 79 -9.28 3.36 13.90
CA ARG A 79 -8.66 4.28 14.86
C ARG A 79 -9.68 5.19 15.56
N LEU A 80 -10.60 5.80 14.82
CA LEU A 80 -11.62 6.71 15.38
C LEU A 80 -12.63 5.98 16.26
N ALA A 81 -12.94 4.72 15.95
CA ALA A 81 -13.78 3.88 16.80
C ALA A 81 -13.06 3.42 18.08
N GLY A 82 -11.76 3.71 18.23
CA GLY A 82 -10.96 3.18 19.35
C GLY A 82 -10.86 1.66 19.33
N SER A 83 -11.14 1.03 18.17
CA SER A 83 -11.21 -0.42 18.05
C SER A 83 -9.85 -1.04 18.35
N PRO A 84 -9.75 -1.97 19.31
CA PRO A 84 -8.49 -2.58 19.66
C PRO A 84 -7.99 -3.47 18.52
N GLY A 85 -6.66 -3.56 18.43
CA GLY A 85 -6.00 -4.52 17.56
C GLY A 85 -5.73 -4.07 16.13
N LYS A 86 -4.97 -4.90 15.44
CA LYS A 86 -4.60 -4.77 14.03
C LYS A 86 -4.33 -6.17 13.49
N TYR A 87 -4.60 -6.36 12.20
CA TYR A 87 -4.14 -7.53 11.46
C TYR A 87 -3.15 -7.10 10.38
N THR A 88 -2.30 -8.03 10.00
CA THR A 88 -1.25 -7.90 8.99
C THR A 88 -1.78 -8.28 7.61
N ALA A 89 -1.07 -7.84 6.57
CA ALA A 89 -1.39 -8.24 5.21
C ALA A 89 -1.25 -9.76 4.99
N GLN A 90 -0.39 -10.43 5.76
CA GLN A 90 -0.22 -11.88 5.65
C GLN A 90 -1.41 -12.61 6.29
N GLU A 91 -1.83 -12.22 7.50
CA GLU A 91 -3.02 -12.80 8.14
C GLU A 91 -4.28 -12.68 7.26
N TRP A 92 -4.45 -11.55 6.57
CA TRP A 92 -5.53 -11.39 5.59
C TRP A 92 -5.41 -12.36 4.41
N LYS A 93 -4.21 -12.53 3.84
CA LYS A 93 -3.99 -13.48 2.73
C LYS A 93 -4.30 -14.90 3.16
N ASP A 94 -3.79 -15.31 4.32
CA ASP A 94 -4.02 -16.65 4.86
C ASP A 94 -5.52 -16.89 5.12
N LEU A 95 -6.26 -15.87 5.58
CA LEU A 95 -7.71 -15.94 5.77
C LEU A 95 -8.44 -16.15 4.44
N VAL A 96 -8.07 -15.39 3.40
CA VAL A 96 -8.65 -15.52 2.05
C VAL A 96 -8.34 -16.88 1.43
N GLU A 97 -7.12 -17.38 1.63
CA GLU A 97 -6.72 -18.71 1.16
C GLU A 97 -7.52 -19.81 1.87
N ARG A 98 -7.66 -19.72 3.20
CA ARG A 98 -8.50 -20.64 3.99
C ARG A 98 -9.97 -20.60 3.60
N SER A 99 -10.48 -19.48 3.12
CA SER A 99 -11.86 -19.37 2.60
C SER A 99 -11.99 -19.83 1.14
N GLY A 100 -10.93 -20.35 0.52
CA GLY A 100 -10.93 -20.75 -0.89
C GLY A 100 -11.17 -19.59 -1.86
N GLY A 101 -10.89 -18.35 -1.45
CA GLY A 101 -11.19 -17.15 -2.24
C GLY A 101 -12.68 -16.83 -2.34
N ARG A 102 -13.52 -17.44 -1.48
CA ARG A 102 -14.98 -17.27 -1.48
C ARG A 102 -15.45 -16.26 -0.46
N CYS A 103 -16.53 -15.56 -0.83
CA CYS A 103 -17.24 -14.64 0.05
C CYS A 103 -17.97 -15.41 1.16
N THR A 104 -17.78 -15.03 2.42
CA THR A 104 -18.46 -15.65 3.57
C THR A 104 -19.99 -15.63 3.45
N TYR A 105 -20.56 -14.62 2.77
CA TYR A 105 -22.00 -14.40 2.75
C TYR A 105 -22.73 -15.03 1.56
N CYS A 106 -22.10 -15.09 0.39
CA CYS A 106 -22.73 -15.59 -0.83
C CYS A 106 -21.98 -16.76 -1.47
N ASP A 107 -20.88 -17.19 -0.86
CA ASP A 107 -20.01 -18.30 -1.29
C ASP A 107 -19.38 -18.17 -2.69
N GLU A 108 -19.61 -17.06 -3.38
CA GLU A 108 -19.01 -16.77 -4.67
C GLU A 108 -17.52 -16.42 -4.57
N VAL A 109 -16.75 -16.92 -5.54
CA VAL A 109 -15.33 -16.58 -5.70
C VAL A 109 -15.21 -15.19 -6.31
N GLY A 110 -14.29 -14.38 -5.80
CA GLY A 110 -14.03 -13.08 -6.43
C GLY A 110 -13.05 -12.19 -5.68
N ILE A 111 -13.11 -10.89 -5.97
CA ILE A 111 -12.31 -9.88 -5.26
C ILE A 111 -12.93 -9.64 -3.88
N LEU A 112 -12.26 -10.15 -2.86
CA LEU A 112 -12.68 -10.09 -1.47
C LEU A 112 -12.13 -8.85 -0.76
N GLN A 113 -12.89 -8.40 0.22
CA GLN A 113 -12.61 -7.24 1.05
C GLN A 113 -12.80 -7.63 2.52
N PRO A 114 -11.97 -7.08 3.43
CA PRO A 114 -12.17 -7.29 4.86
C PRO A 114 -13.52 -6.71 5.27
N ASP A 115 -14.38 -7.55 5.87
CA ASP A 115 -15.59 -7.16 6.55
C ASP A 115 -15.49 -7.52 8.03
N HIS A 116 -16.06 -6.70 8.91
CA HIS A 116 -16.00 -6.95 10.35
C HIS A 116 -17.22 -7.75 10.81
N ARG A 117 -17.04 -8.92 11.46
CA ARG A 117 -18.14 -9.72 12.03
C ARG A 117 -19.02 -8.86 12.93
N ILE A 118 -18.40 -8.16 13.86
CA ILE A 118 -19.00 -7.06 14.63
C ILE A 118 -18.48 -5.75 14.03
N PRO A 119 -19.34 -4.90 13.45
CA PRO A 119 -18.92 -3.63 12.87
C PRO A 119 -18.21 -2.72 13.88
N LEU A 120 -17.21 -1.97 13.42
CA LEU A 120 -16.48 -1.00 14.24
C LEU A 120 -17.42 0.01 14.93
N ALA A 121 -18.50 0.43 14.24
CA ALA A 121 -19.49 1.34 14.79
C ALA A 121 -20.30 0.76 15.97
N ARG A 122 -20.21 -0.56 16.19
CA ARG A 122 -20.88 -1.29 17.28
C ARG A 122 -19.87 -1.89 18.27
N GLY A 123 -18.66 -1.32 18.33
CA GLY A 123 -17.61 -1.75 19.27
C GLY A 123 -16.80 -2.96 18.83
N GLY A 124 -16.89 -3.37 17.56
CA GLY A 124 -16.06 -4.45 17.03
C GLY A 124 -14.56 -4.11 17.03
N THR A 125 -13.73 -5.15 17.12
CA THR A 125 -12.26 -5.03 17.09
C THR A 125 -11.73 -4.97 15.66
N ASN A 126 -10.48 -4.56 15.49
CA ASN A 126 -9.78 -4.64 14.21
C ASN A 126 -8.71 -5.76 14.21
N LEU A 127 -8.96 -6.82 14.97
CA LEU A 127 -8.17 -8.05 14.98
C LEU A 127 -8.67 -9.03 13.91
N ILE A 128 -7.81 -9.95 13.46
CA ILE A 128 -8.13 -10.87 12.35
C ILE A 128 -9.34 -11.78 12.66
N GLU A 129 -9.58 -12.11 13.92
CA GLU A 129 -10.69 -12.96 14.35
C GLU A 129 -12.05 -12.30 14.11
N ASN A 130 -12.09 -10.96 14.13
CA ASN A 130 -13.28 -10.19 13.80
C ASN A 130 -13.39 -9.89 12.29
N ILE A 131 -12.49 -10.41 11.45
CA ILE A 131 -12.51 -10.17 9.99
C ILE A 131 -13.07 -11.38 9.24
N LEU A 132 -13.87 -11.08 8.22
CA LEU A 132 -14.40 -12.03 7.24
C LEU A 132 -14.04 -11.59 5.82
N PRO A 133 -13.75 -12.55 4.92
CA PRO A 133 -13.65 -12.27 3.50
C PRO A 133 -15.03 -12.08 2.87
N ALA A 134 -15.35 -10.85 2.46
CA ALA A 134 -16.63 -10.55 1.82
C ALA A 134 -16.44 -9.89 0.45
N CYS A 135 -17.26 -10.27 -0.53
CA CYS A 135 -17.30 -9.56 -1.80
C CYS A 135 -17.85 -8.14 -1.62
N GLY A 136 -17.51 -7.23 -2.53
CA GLY A 136 -17.94 -5.83 -2.47
C GLY A 136 -19.46 -5.63 -2.33
N PRO A 137 -20.32 -6.36 -3.10
CA PRO A 137 -21.77 -6.28 -2.95
C PRO A 137 -22.29 -6.67 -1.56
N CYS A 138 -21.88 -7.83 -1.02
CA CYS A 138 -22.35 -8.30 0.29
C CYS A 138 -21.86 -7.39 1.42
N ASN A 139 -20.59 -6.99 1.40
CA ASN A 139 -20.02 -6.08 2.42
C ASN A 139 -20.80 -4.75 2.46
N ARG A 140 -21.15 -4.17 1.30
CA ARG A 140 -21.98 -2.96 1.23
C ARG A 140 -23.40 -3.18 1.76
N ARG A 141 -24.02 -4.33 1.47
CA ARG A 141 -25.37 -4.64 1.93
C ARG A 141 -25.42 -4.85 3.44
N LYS A 142 -24.44 -5.54 4.01
CA LYS A 142 -24.30 -5.72 5.46
C LYS A 142 -24.11 -4.40 6.20
N HIS A 143 -23.28 -3.51 5.67
CA HIS A 143 -23.09 -2.15 6.19
C HIS A 143 -22.70 -2.10 7.69
N THR A 144 -23.69 -1.91 8.57
CA THR A 144 -23.55 -1.80 10.03
C THR A 144 -24.24 -2.93 10.79
N MET A 145 -24.75 -3.92 10.07
CA MET A 145 -25.26 -5.17 10.62
C MET A 145 -24.08 -6.05 11.04
N THR A 146 -24.27 -6.82 12.09
CA THR A 146 -23.38 -7.90 12.52
C THR A 146 -23.49 -9.09 11.57
N GLU A 147 -22.52 -9.99 11.62
CA GLU A 147 -22.53 -11.25 10.85
C GLU A 147 -23.84 -12.04 11.05
N THR A 148 -24.37 -12.07 12.27
CA THR A 148 -25.59 -12.81 12.62
C THR A 148 -26.89 -12.11 12.20
N GLU A 149 -26.84 -10.80 11.95
CA GLU A 149 -28.03 -10.04 11.53
C GLU A 149 -28.22 -10.04 10.01
N TYR A 150 -27.15 -10.27 9.23
CA TYR A 150 -27.14 -10.23 7.76
C TYR A 150 -27.62 -11.53 7.14
#